data_AF-B0TEW2-F1
#
_entry.id   AF-B0TEW2-F1
#
_cell.length_a   1.000
_cell.length_b   1.000
_cell.length_c   1.000
_cell.angle_alpha   90.00
_cell.angle_beta   90.00
_cell.angle_gamma   90.00
#
_symmetry.space_group_name_H-M   'P 1'
#
loop_
_entity.id
_entity.type
_entity.pdbx_description
1 polymer ?
#
loop_
_entity_poly.entity_id
_entity_poly.type
_entity_poly.pdbx_seq_one_letter_code
_entity_poly.pdbx_strand_id
1 'polypeptide(L)'
;MEDSSSAVVVEGEPSVPEEVHKTTVHIYGEPYTIRSPLTSQQMKQLAATVDERMQEISRKGPHLSVSKVAVMAALHFAHDLAKLQEDYDDLIKLLEDSSSPK
;
A
#
# COMPACT_ATOMS: atom_id res chain seq x y z
N MET A 1 7.41 -33.40 44.18
CA MET A 1 8.44 -32.71 43.39
C MET A 1 7.76 -32.36 42.09
N GLU A 2 7.29 -31.12 42.07
CA GLU A 2 6.50 -30.52 41.02
C GLU A 2 7.43 -30.19 39.86
N ASP A 3 7.14 -30.72 38.67
CA ASP A 3 7.65 -30.12 37.43
C ASP A 3 6.42 -29.63 36.65
N SER A 4 5.80 -28.63 37.25
CA SER A 4 5.04 -27.62 36.54
C SER A 4 6.05 -26.73 35.84
N SER A 5 6.24 -26.91 34.54
CA SER A 5 6.80 -25.86 33.70
C SER A 5 5.94 -25.68 32.46
N SER A 6 4.87 -24.94 32.72
CA SER A 6 4.09 -24.07 31.84
C SER A 6 4.27 -24.25 30.33
N ALA A 7 3.23 -24.82 29.73
CA ALA A 7 2.77 -24.34 28.44
C ALA A 7 2.50 -22.83 28.54
N VAL A 8 3.35 -22.03 27.91
CA VAL A 8 3.05 -20.62 27.67
C VAL A 8 1.98 -20.60 26.59
N VAL A 9 0.73 -20.54 27.04
CA VAL A 9 -0.41 -20.13 26.23
C VAL A 9 -0.09 -18.69 25.85
N VAL A 10 0.36 -18.46 24.61
CA VAL A 10 0.40 -17.12 24.04
C VAL A 10 -1.05 -16.77 23.77
N GLU A 11 -1.72 -16.27 24.81
CA GLU A 11 -3.02 -15.62 24.70
C GLU A 11 -2.90 -14.57 23.61
N GLY A 12 -3.74 -14.69 22.57
CA GLY A 12 -3.82 -13.69 21.52
C GLY A 12 -4.03 -12.33 22.17
N GLU A 13 -3.09 -11.42 21.94
CA GLU A 13 -3.28 -10.02 22.28
C GLU A 13 -4.65 -9.59 21.71
N PRO A 14 -5.51 -8.93 22.51
CA PRO A 14 -6.67 -8.28 21.96
C PRO A 14 -6.15 -7.21 20.99
N SER A 15 -6.16 -7.52 19.69
CA SER A 15 -5.80 -6.60 18.63
C SER A 15 -6.63 -5.34 18.82
N VAL A 16 -5.97 -4.25 19.20
CA VAL A 16 -6.57 -2.92 19.33
C VAL A 16 -7.48 -2.71 18.11
N PRO A 17 -8.76 -2.34 18.26
CA PRO A 17 -9.57 -2.04 17.09
C PRO A 17 -8.88 -0.88 16.36
N GLU A 18 -8.25 -1.18 15.23
CA GLU A 18 -7.74 -0.14 14.33
C GLU A 18 -8.91 0.80 14.04
N GLU A 19 -8.78 2.08 14.41
CA GLU A 19 -9.85 3.05 14.18
C GLU A 19 -10.16 3.13 12.69
N VAL A 20 -11.26 2.51 12.28
CA VAL A 20 -11.68 2.48 10.88
C VAL A 20 -12.41 3.78 10.55
N HIS A 21 -11.79 4.58 9.69
CA HIS A 21 -12.35 5.81 9.16
C HIS A 21 -13.17 5.52 7.90
N LYS A 22 -14.38 6.09 7.81
CA LYS A 22 -15.19 6.08 6.59
C LYS A 22 -14.97 7.40 5.85
N THR A 23 -14.39 7.34 4.65
CA THR A 23 -14.08 8.52 3.85
C THR A 23 -14.66 8.37 2.45
N THR A 24 -15.33 9.41 1.95
CA THR A 24 -15.76 9.50 0.55
C THR A 24 -14.73 10.31 -0.24
N VAL A 25 -14.23 9.72 -1.32
CA VAL A 25 -13.28 10.32 -2.26
C VAL A 25 -13.85 10.27 -3.68
N HIS A 26 -13.29 11.04 -4.60
CA HIS A 26 -13.66 10.99 -6.02
C HIS A 26 -12.44 10.54 -6.80
N ILE A 27 -12.61 9.50 -7.62
CA ILE A 27 -11.57 8.96 -8.49
C ILE A 27 -12.17 8.88 -9.88
N TYR A 28 -11.52 9.55 -10.83
CA TYR A 28 -11.92 9.63 -12.22
C TYR A 28 -13.37 10.10 -12.43
N GLY A 29 -13.81 11.06 -11.61
CA GLY A 29 -15.16 11.62 -11.62
C GLY A 29 -16.22 10.76 -10.91
N GLU A 30 -15.87 9.57 -10.42
CA GLU A 30 -16.79 8.69 -9.70
C GLU A 30 -16.55 8.75 -8.18
N PRO A 31 -17.61 8.81 -7.35
CA PRO A 31 -17.48 8.80 -5.91
C PRO A 31 -17.27 7.38 -5.35
N TYR A 32 -16.28 7.22 -4.47
CA TYR A 32 -15.98 5.99 -3.75
C TYR A 32 -16.03 6.23 -2.24
N THR A 33 -16.82 5.44 -1.52
CA THR A 33 -16.84 5.45 -0.06
C THR A 33 -16.03 4.28 0.48
N ILE A 34 -14.89 4.58 1.09
CA ILE A 34 -13.90 3.60 1.54
C ILE A 34 -13.87 3.58 3.07
N ARG A 35 -13.76 2.38 3.65
CA ARG A 35 -13.49 2.17 5.07
C ARG A 35 -12.04 1.70 5.22
N SER A 36 -11.22 2.42 5.98
CA SER A 36 -9.79 2.15 6.10
C SER A 36 -9.25 2.62 7.46
N PRO A 37 -8.18 2.02 7.98
CA PRO A 37 -7.46 2.55 9.14
C PRO A 37 -6.76 3.89 8.85
N LEU A 38 -6.58 4.24 7.56
CA LEU A 38 -6.01 5.51 7.15
C LEU A 38 -6.92 6.68 7.55
N THR A 39 -6.30 7.78 7.98
CA THR A 39 -7.04 9.02 8.24
C THR A 39 -7.72 9.52 6.97
N SER A 40 -8.77 10.33 7.13
CA SER A 40 -9.47 10.93 5.98
C SER A 40 -8.55 11.76 5.08
N GLN A 41 -7.48 12.35 5.63
CA GLN A 41 -6.50 13.10 4.85
C GLN A 41 -5.61 12.17 4.01
N GLN A 42 -5.07 11.11 4.61
CA GLN A 42 -4.24 10.12 3.90
C GLN A 42 -5.03 9.44 2.77
N MET A 43 -6.29 9.07 3.02
CA MET A 43 -7.15 8.47 1.99
C MET A 43 -7.42 9.44 0.83
N LYS A 44 -7.65 10.72 1.12
CA LYS A 44 -7.84 11.75 0.07
C LYS A 44 -6.57 11.95 -0.76
N GLN A 45 -5.40 11.93 -0.14
CA GLN A 45 -4.12 12.02 -0.85
C GLN A 45 -3.92 10.83 -1.77
N LEU A 46 -4.17 9.61 -1.27
CA LEU A 46 -4.07 8.39 -2.07
C LEU A 46 -5.04 8.42 -3.27
N ALA A 47 -6.29 8.83 -3.04
CA ALA A 47 -7.27 8.97 -4.10
C ALA A 47 -6.86 10.00 -5.16
N ALA A 48 -6.27 11.12 -4.75
CA ALA A 48 -5.76 12.13 -5.67
C ALA A 48 -4.62 11.59 -6.54
N THR A 49 -3.70 10.80 -5.97
CA THR A 49 -2.62 10.14 -6.73
C THR A 49 -3.16 9.15 -7.76
N VAL A 50 -4.19 8.36 -7.40
CA VAL A 50 -4.85 7.43 -8.34
C VAL A 50 -5.56 8.21 -9.45
N ASP A 51 -6.29 9.28 -9.10
CA ASP A 51 -7.00 10.13 -10.05
C ASP A 51 -6.06 10.75 -11.07
N GLU A 52 -4.96 11.37 -10.62
CA GLU A 52 -3.93 11.95 -11.48
C GLU A 52 -3.36 10.90 -12.45
N ARG A 53 -2.99 9.72 -11.95
CA ARG A 53 -2.46 8.63 -12.78
C ARG A 53 -3.47 8.18 -13.85
N MET A 54 -4.75 8.06 -13.48
CA MET A 54 -5.81 7.71 -14.43
C MET A 54 -6.02 8.79 -15.50
N GLN A 55 -5.96 10.08 -15.12
CA GLN A 55 -6.04 11.19 -16.08
C GLN A 55 -4.86 11.21 -17.05
N GLU A 56 -3.64 10.95 -16.58
CA GLU A 56 -2.46 10.88 -17.47
C GLU A 56 -2.58 9.76 -18.51
N ILE A 57 -3.04 8.59 -18.07
CA ILE A 57 -3.23 7.43 -18.94
C ILE A 57 -4.32 7.72 -19.98
N SER A 58 -5.44 8.31 -19.56
CA SER A 58 -6.54 8.61 -20.48
C SER A 58 -6.17 9.67 -21.51
N ARG A 59 -5.36 10.68 -21.14
CA ARG A 59 -4.81 11.67 -22.08
C ARG A 59 -3.93 11.04 -23.16
N LYS A 60 -3.15 10.01 -22.81
CA LYS A 60 -2.27 9.28 -23.75
C LYS A 60 -3.04 8.25 -24.58
N GLY A 61 -4.16 7.74 -24.06
CA GLY A 61 -4.97 6.70 -24.69
C GLY A 61 -6.47 7.06 -24.70
N PRO A 62 -6.91 8.02 -25.53
CA PRO A 62 -8.29 8.53 -25.53
C PRO A 62 -9.35 7.49 -25.92
N HIS A 63 -8.96 6.36 -26.50
CA HIS A 63 -9.87 5.26 -26.89
C HIS A 63 -10.00 4.17 -25.82
N LEU A 64 -9.31 4.29 -24.69
CA LEU A 64 -9.37 3.30 -23.61
C LEU A 64 -10.66 3.47 -22.81
N SER A 65 -11.30 2.35 -22.45
CA SER A 65 -12.39 2.37 -21.48
C SER A 65 -11.87 2.70 -20.09
N VAL A 66 -12.73 3.25 -19.22
CA VAL A 66 -12.39 3.57 -17.81
C VAL A 66 -11.78 2.38 -17.08
N SER A 67 -12.35 1.18 -17.28
CA SER A 67 -11.82 -0.06 -16.70
C SER A 67 -10.39 -0.36 -17.16
N LYS A 68 -10.08 -0.18 -18.46
CA LYS A 68 -8.70 -0.36 -18.96
C LYS A 68 -7.76 0.71 -18.40
N VAL A 69 -8.20 1.95 -18.26
CA VAL A 69 -7.43 3.02 -17.62
C VAL A 69 -7.10 2.67 -16.17
N ALA A 70 -8.08 2.19 -15.40
CA ALA A 70 -7.89 1.77 -14.01
C ALA A 70 -6.91 0.58 -13.89
N VAL A 71 -7.04 -0.42 -14.76
CA VAL A 71 -6.11 -1.58 -14.78
C VAL A 71 -4.69 -1.13 -15.14
N MET A 72 -4.53 -0.22 -16.11
CA MET A 72 -3.22 0.33 -16.46
C MET A 72 -2.61 1.15 -15.30
N ALA A 73 -3.43 1.92 -14.57
CA ALA A 73 -2.97 2.63 -13.38
C ALA A 73 -2.48 1.64 -12.30
N ALA A 74 -3.23 0.58 -12.05
CA ALA A 74 -2.83 -0.48 -11.12
C ALA A 74 -1.52 -1.16 -11.54
N LEU A 75 -1.35 -1.47 -12.83
CA LEU A 75 -0.11 -2.05 -13.35
C LEU A 75 1.10 -1.11 -13.17
N HIS A 76 0.92 0.19 -13.43
CA HIS A 76 1.99 1.15 -13.18
C HIS A 76 2.37 1.23 -11.70
N PHE A 77 1.39 1.28 -10.79
CA PHE A 77 1.68 1.30 -9.36
C PHE A 77 2.35 0.01 -8.87
N ALA A 78 1.93 -1.14 -9.39
CA ALA A 78 2.58 -2.42 -9.08
C ALA A 78 4.03 -2.44 -9.55
N HIS A 79 4.32 -1.90 -10.74
CA HIS A 79 5.70 -1.77 -11.23
C HIS A 79 6.54 -0.82 -10.37
N ASP A 80 6.00 0.36 -10.03
CA ASP A 80 6.70 1.32 -9.16
C ASP A 80 7.05 0.71 -7.79
N LEU A 81 6.11 -0.05 -7.21
CA LEU A 81 6.33 -0.76 -5.95
C LEU A 81 7.42 -1.83 -6.07
N ALA A 82 7.37 -2.66 -7.12
CA ALA A 82 8.36 -3.70 -7.36
C ALA A 82 9.77 -3.10 -7.53
N LYS A 83 9.87 -1.99 -8.27
CA LYS A 83 11.14 -1.26 -8.44
C LYS A 83 11.64 -0.69 -7.12
N LEU A 84 10.75 -0.11 -6.31
CA LEU A 84 11.14 0.44 -5.01
C LEU A 84 11.65 -0.66 -4.05
N GLN A 85 11.08 -1.86 -4.12
CA GLN A 85 11.56 -3.03 -3.37
C GLN A 85 12.94 -3.48 -3.85
N GLU A 86 13.16 -3.55 -5.16
CA GLU A 86 14.47 -3.87 -5.75
C GLU A 86 15.55 -2.86 -5.32
N ASP A 87 15.25 -1.56 -5.45
CA ASP A 87 16.14 -0.48 -5.04
C ASP A 87 16.47 -0.54 -3.53
N TYR A 88 15.49 -0.93 -2.71
CA TYR A 88 15.68 -1.13 -1.27
C TYR A 88 16.60 -2.31 -0.97
N ASP A 89 16.37 -3.47 -1.59
CA ASP A 89 17.16 -4.68 -1.39
C ASP A 89 18.62 -4.46 -1.83
N ASP A 90 18.84 -3.77 -2.94
CA ASP A 90 20.18 -3.45 -3.42
C ASP A 90 20.91 -2.46 -2.50
N LEU A 91 20.19 -1.50 -1.91
CA LEU A 91 20.74 -0.62 -0.90
C LEU A 91 21.17 -1.39 0.36
N ILE A 92 20.35 -2.36 0.81
CA ILE A 92 20.70 -3.21 1.96
C ILE A 92 21.96 -4.04 1.68
N LYS A 93 22.06 -4.68 0.51
CA LYS A 93 23.26 -5.44 0.12
C LYS A 93 24.53 -4.58 0.15
N LEU A 94 24.46 -3.35 -0.36
CA LEU A 94 25.61 -2.44 -0.35
C LEU A 94 26.07 -2.08 1.08
N LEU A 95 25.12 -1.96 2.02
CA LEU A 95 25.43 -1.72 3.44
C LEU A 95 26.05 -2.95 4.11
N GLU A 96 25.61 -4.16 3.76
CA GLU A 96 26.18 -5.42 4.27
C GLU A 96 27.62 -5.65 3.76
N ASP A 97 27.85 -5.38 2.47
CA ASP A 97 29.19 -5.51 1.84
C ASP A 97 30.21 -4.52 2.42
N SER A 98 29.76 -3.32 2.82
CA SER A 98 30.62 -2.28 3.42
C SER A 98 30.79 -2.40 4.94
N SER A 99 29.93 -3.16 5.62
CA SER A 99 30.01 -3.40 7.08
C SER A 99 30.72 -4.72 7.44
N SER A 100 31.08 -5.53 6.45
CA SER A 100 31.94 -6.69 6.62
C SER A 100 33.41 -6.25 6.74
N PRO A 101 34.06 -6.32 7.92
CA PRO A 101 35.47 -5.97 8.05
C PRO A 101 36.33 -7.01 7.31
N LYS A 102 37.20 -6.53 6.43
CA LYS A 102 38.26 -7.33 5.80
C LYS A 102 39.42 -7.55 6.76
#